data_AF-A0A9X9MJC5-F1
#
_entry.id   AF-A0A9X9MJC5-F1
#
_cell.length_a   1.000
_cell.length_b   1.000
_cell.length_c   1.000
_cell.angle_alpha   90.00
_cell.angle_beta   90.00
_cell.angle_gamma   90.00
#
_symmetry.space_group_name_H-M   'P 1'
#
loop_
_entity.id
_entity.type
_entity.pdbx_description
1 polymer ?
#
loop_
_entity_poly.entity_id
_entity_poly.type
_entity_poly.pdbx_seq_one_letter_code
_entity_poly.pdbx_strand_id
1 'polypeptide(L)' 'MKTPREWAEAHLNWTYDDWSSVLWTDETWVEDGRHSRE' A
#
# COMPACT_ATOMS: atom_id res chain seq x y z
N MET A 1 -14.50 6.53 11.89
CA MET A 1 -13.21 6.19 11.24
C MET A 1 -12.40 5.39 12.22
N LYS A 2 -11.76 4.29 11.79
CA LYS A 2 -10.82 3.56 12.65
C LYS A 2 -9.55 4.36 12.82
N THR A 3 -9.00 4.37 14.03
CA THR A 3 -7.65 4.87 14.32
C THR A 3 -6.60 3.91 13.77
N PRO A 4 -5.33 4.35 13.58
CA PRO A 4 -4.24 3.47 13.17
C PRO A 4 -4.06 2.26 14.11
N ARG A 5 -4.27 2.45 15.42
CA ARG A 5 -4.19 1.37 16.42
C ARG A 5 -5.27 0.32 16.19
N GLU A 6 -6.53 0.75 16.03
CA GLU A 6 -7.65 -0.18 15.78
C GLU A 6 -7.52 -0.90 14.44
N TRP A 7 -6.89 -0.28 13.44
CA TRP A 7 -6.59 -0.96 12.18
C TRP A 7 -5.51 -2.03 12.39
N ALA A 8 -4.39 -1.70 13.05
CA ALA A 8 -3.31 -2.66 13.29
C ALA A 8 -3.77 -3.87 14.13
N GLU A 9 -4.54 -3.63 15.20
CA GLU A 9 -5.08 -4.69 16.05
C GLU A 9 -6.01 -5.64 15.27
N ALA A 10 -6.83 -5.10 14.36
CA ALA A 10 -7.76 -5.89 13.56
C ALA A 10 -7.07 -6.79 12.51
N HIS A 11 -5.86 -6.46 12.08
CA HIS A 11 -5.12 -7.17 11.03
C HIS A 11 -3.89 -7.92 11.57
N LEU A 12 -3.68 -7.93 12.89
CA LEU A 12 -2.51 -8.54 13.53
C LEU A 12 -2.34 -10.02 13.19
N ASN A 13 -3.44 -10.76 13.03
CA ASN A 13 -3.46 -12.19 12.77
C ASN A 13 -3.80 -12.54 11.31
N TRP A 14 -3.74 -11.57 10.40
CA TRP A 14 -3.93 -11.85 8.98
C TRP A 14 -2.83 -12.76 8.46
N THR A 15 -3.26 -13.76 7.70
CA THR A 15 -2.36 -14.68 7.03
C THR A 15 -1.78 -14.04 5.77
N TYR A 16 -0.80 -14.70 5.17
CA TYR A 16 -0.25 -14.28 3.88
C TYR A 16 -1.35 -14.21 2.80
N ASP A 17 -2.26 -15.17 2.78
CA ASP A 17 -3.33 -15.23 1.78
C ASP A 17 -4.31 -14.06 1.95
N ASP A 18 -4.64 -13.69 3.19
CA ASP A 18 -5.48 -12.51 3.47
C ASP A 18 -4.85 -11.23 2.89
N TRP A 19 -3.55 -11.01 3.13
CA TRP A 19 -2.83 -9.86 2.57
C TRP A 19 -2.77 -9.88 1.05
N SER A 20 -2.57 -11.06 0.46
CA SER A 20 -2.45 -11.24 -0.99
C SER A 20 -3.76 -10.95 -1.74
N SER A 21 -4.90 -11.04 -1.05
CA SER A 21 -6.21 -10.74 -1.61
C SER A 21 -6.50 -9.24 -1.73
N VAL A 22 -5.72 -8.39 -1.05
CA VAL A 22 -5.94 -6.94 -1.05
C VAL A 22 -5.41 -6.31 -2.35
N LEU A 23 -6.29 -5.60 -3.05
CA LEU A 23 -5.90 -4.74 -4.15
C LEU A 23 -5.47 -3.36 -3.62
N TRP A 24 -4.16 -3.15 -3.51
CA TRP A 24 -3.59 -1.87 -3.10
C TRP A 24 -3.50 -0.90 -4.26
N THR A 25 -3.83 0.36 -3.99
CA THR A 25 -3.71 1.46 -4.95
C THR A 25 -3.14 2.67 -4.25
N ASP A 26 -2.27 3.41 -4.93
CA ASP A 26 -1.73 4.68 -4.46
C ASP A 26 -1.54 5.61 -5.66
N GLU A 27 -1.51 6.91 -5.42
CA GLU A 27 -1.27 7.92 -6.44
C GLU A 27 0.17 8.44 -6.31
N THR A 28 0.85 8.59 -7.44
CA THR A 28 2.19 9.19 -7.47
C THR A 28 2.27 10.26 -8.55
N TRP A 29 3.13 11.24 -8.34
CA TRP A 29 3.42 12.26 -9.33
C TRP A 29 4.40 11.70 -10.36
N VAL A 30 4.05 11.84 -11.64
CA VAL A 30 4.96 11.58 -12.73
C VAL A 30 5.52 12.92 -13.18
N GLU A 31 6.80 13.18 -12.90
CA GLU A 31 7.49 14.34 -13.44
C GLU A 31 7.92 14.05 -14.89
N ASP A 32 7.64 14.99 -15.80
CA ASP A 32 8.02 14.85 -17.21
C ASP A 32 9.53 15.11 -17.36
N GLY A 33 10.30 14.03 -17.45
CA GLY A 33 11.75 14.05 -17.62
C GLY A 33 12.20 12.80 -18.36
N ARG A 34 12.78 12.98 -19.55
CA ARG A 34 13.46 11.91 -20.27
C ARG A 34 14.54 11.32 -19.36
N HIS A 35 14.41 10.05 -18.97
CA HIS A 35 15.56 9.26 -18.52
C HIS A 35 16.51 9.08 -19.71
N SER A 36 17.39 10.05 -19.97
CA SER A 36 18.61 9.77 -20.71
C SER A 36 19.51 8.97 -19.78
N ARG A 37 19.65 7.68 -20.05
CA ARG A 37 20.86 6.95 -19.65
C ARG A 37 22.02 7.62 -20.36
N GLU A 38 22.85 8.36 -19.63
CA GLU A 38 24.26 8.55 -20.01
C GLU A 38 25.08 7.40 -19.44
#